data_AF-A0A960WT71-F1
#
_entry.id   AF-A0A960WT71-F1
#
_cell.length_a   1.000
_cell.length_b   1.000
_cell.length_c   1.000
_cell.angle_alpha   90.00
_cell.angle_beta   90.00
_cell.angle_gamma   90.00
#
_symmetry.space_group_name_H-M   'P 1'
#
loop_
_entity.id
_entity.type
_entity.pdbx_description
1 polymer ?
#
loop_
_entity_poly.entity_id
_entity_poly.type
_entity_poly.pdbx_seq_one_letter_code
_entity_poly.pdbx_strand_id
1 'polypeptide(L)'
;MSSEANEPKNPVASLVGTAFLVLVPLALIVMLGIVGFAFVGGMKKEKKEEPAAPVAAAPAPASAPAATPAAPATGAAPTPAGGGAAAPDPAVMELGKASFMLCAACHGPDGKGLQAGPALMAPSLVGSKVLLGDPDLPLLVVLKGIAKENMNFMGVMAPLAAGLDDEKLAAVLTFTRNSWGNSAPAVTVEQAAAARAKFADVDAPAGVKRAEIEAIVAAHKK
;
A
#
# COMPACT_ATOMS: atom_id res chain seq x y z
N MET A 1 8.41 -20.98 83.04
CA MET A 1 9.06 -22.29 82.85
C MET A 1 9.28 -22.47 81.36
N SER A 2 10.54 -22.39 80.97
CA SER A 2 11.04 -22.53 79.61
C SER A 2 10.74 -23.91 79.04
N SER A 3 10.44 -23.97 77.75
CA SER A 3 10.70 -25.15 76.91
C SER A 3 11.32 -24.68 75.61
N GLU A 4 12.61 -24.93 75.53
CA GLU A 4 13.49 -24.86 74.38
C GLU A 4 13.12 -25.86 73.26
N ALA A 5 13.76 -25.63 72.11
CA ALA A 5 14.01 -26.54 70.98
C ALA A 5 12.83 -26.77 69.99
N ASN A 6 13.03 -26.91 68.68
CA ASN A 6 14.19 -27.41 67.94
C ASN A 6 14.05 -26.98 66.47
N GLU A 7 15.12 -26.45 65.88
CA GLU A 7 15.19 -26.02 64.48
C GLU A 7 15.88 -27.12 63.64
N PRO A 8 15.32 -27.58 62.51
CA PRO A 8 15.98 -28.61 61.69
C PRO A 8 17.11 -28.03 60.82
N LYS A 9 18.32 -28.58 61.01
CA LYS A 9 19.48 -28.37 60.14
C LYS A 9 19.33 -29.19 58.86
N ASN A 10 19.24 -28.51 57.72
CA ASN A 10 19.19 -29.15 56.40
C ASN A 10 20.53 -28.94 55.66
N PRO A 11 21.37 -29.97 55.46
CA PRO A 11 22.70 -29.83 54.86
C PRO A 11 22.72 -29.72 53.33
N VAL A 12 21.58 -29.47 52.68
CA VAL A 12 21.43 -29.55 51.21
C VAL A 12 21.67 -28.21 50.50
N ALA A 13 21.79 -27.10 51.24
CA ALA A 13 21.91 -25.76 50.64
C ALA A 13 23.33 -25.39 50.16
N SER A 14 24.34 -26.24 50.37
CA SER A 14 25.75 -25.86 50.09
C SER A 14 26.41 -26.57 48.89
N LEU A 15 25.68 -27.41 48.14
CA LEU A 15 26.27 -28.16 47.00
C LEU A 15 25.85 -27.64 45.61
N VAL A 16 24.85 -26.75 45.52
CA VAL A 16 24.30 -26.27 44.24
C VAL A 16 24.93 -24.96 43.75
N GLY A 17 25.60 -24.21 44.63
CA GLY A 17 26.19 -22.90 44.30
C GLY A 17 27.52 -22.95 43.53
N THR A 18 28.32 -24.01 43.69
CA THR A 18 29.67 -24.10 43.11
C THR A 18 29.72 -24.72 41.71
N ALA A 19 28.71 -25.51 41.31
CA ALA A 19 28.65 -26.10 39.97
C ALA A 19 28.21 -25.10 38.87
N PHE A 20 27.46 -24.05 39.22
CA PHE A 20 26.96 -23.06 38.26
C PHE A 20 28.01 -22.02 37.84
N LEU A 21 29.02 -21.77 38.68
CA LEU A 21 30.05 -20.74 38.43
C LEU A 21 31.20 -21.19 37.51
N VAL A 22 31.36 -22.49 37.25
CA VAL A 22 32.47 -23.01 36.43
C VAL A 22 32.00 -23.54 35.07
N LEU A 23 30.80 -24.10 34.98
CA LEU A 23 30.29 -24.70 33.73
C LEU A 23 29.72 -23.68 32.73
N VAL A 24 29.13 -22.58 33.20
CA VAL A 24 28.56 -21.53 32.35
C VAL A 24 29.61 -20.72 31.57
N PRO A 25 30.73 -20.25 32.17
CA PRO A 25 31.76 -19.54 31.40
C PRO A 25 32.52 -20.45 30.41
N LEU A 26 32.69 -21.74 30.70
CA LEU A 26 33.35 -22.69 29.79
C LEU A 26 32.55 -22.91 28.48
N ALA A 27 31.21 -22.93 28.57
CA ALA A 27 30.34 -23.06 27.40
C ALA A 27 30.34 -21.80 26.50
N LEU A 28 30.48 -20.60 27.09
CA LEU A 28 30.59 -19.34 26.34
C LEU A 28 31.94 -19.21 25.62
N ILE A 29 33.04 -19.69 26.21
CA ILE A 29 34.37 -19.66 25.58
C ILE A 29 34.44 -20.61 24.38
N VAL A 30 33.76 -21.77 24.42
CA VAL A 30 33.68 -22.70 23.28
C VAL A 30 32.82 -22.13 22.15
N MET A 31 31.72 -21.43 22.45
CA MET A 31 30.87 -20.81 21.43
C MET A 31 31.51 -19.57 20.75
N LEU A 32 32.30 -18.76 21.48
CA LEU A 32 33.04 -17.65 20.87
C LEU A 32 34.34 -18.09 20.15
N GLY A 33 34.92 -19.25 20.49
CA GLY A 33 36.11 -19.79 19.82
C GLY A 33 35.86 -20.33 18.40
N ILE A 34 34.63 -20.76 18.09
CA ILE A 34 34.28 -21.29 16.75
C ILE A 34 34.09 -20.15 15.72
N VAL A 35 33.81 -18.93 16.16
CA VAL A 35 33.58 -17.77 15.26
C VAL A 35 34.88 -16.99 14.97
N GLY A 36 35.95 -17.22 15.73
CA GLY A 36 37.22 -16.48 15.59
C GLY A 36 38.24 -17.03 14.58
N PHE A 37 38.09 -18.26 14.09
CA PHE A 37 39.11 -18.89 13.21
C PHE A 37 38.82 -18.75 11.69
N ALA A 38 37.73 -18.08 11.31
CA ALA A 38 37.33 -17.96 9.90
C ALA A 38 37.60 -16.58 9.25
N PHE A 39 38.37 -15.68 9.88
CA PHE A 39 38.53 -14.31 9.36
C PHE A 39 39.98 -13.81 9.13
N VAL A 40 41.02 -14.62 9.30
CA VAL A 40 42.41 -14.16 9.03
C VAL A 40 43.20 -15.23 8.28
N GLY A 41 43.24 -15.14 6.96
CA GLY A 41 44.18 -15.93 6.16
C GLY A 41 43.82 -16.08 4.70
N GLY A 42 43.84 -14.99 3.91
CA GLY A 42 43.57 -15.12 2.48
C GLY A 42 43.69 -13.87 1.63
N MET A 43 44.83 -13.16 1.67
CA MET A 43 45.18 -12.20 0.61
C MET A 43 46.38 -12.71 -0.19
N LYS A 44 46.12 -13.26 -1.38
CA LYS A 44 47.06 -13.16 -2.49
C LYS A 44 46.33 -13.17 -3.83
N LYS A 45 46.44 -12.04 -4.52
CA LYS A 45 46.08 -11.78 -5.92
C LYS A 45 46.43 -12.96 -6.80
N GLU A 46 45.61 -13.27 -7.81
CA GLU A 46 46.02 -13.32 -9.22
C GLU A 46 44.83 -13.01 -10.15
N LYS A 47 45.16 -12.32 -11.24
CA LYS A 47 44.33 -11.77 -12.30
C LYS A 47 44.18 -12.83 -13.39
N LYS A 48 42.95 -13.16 -13.83
CA LYS A 48 42.72 -13.70 -15.17
C LYS A 48 41.30 -13.43 -15.68
N GLU A 49 41.26 -12.77 -16.83
CA GLU A 49 40.12 -12.46 -17.70
C GLU A 49 39.28 -13.70 -18.11
N GLU A 50 37.94 -13.48 -18.10
CA GLU A 50 36.88 -13.81 -19.09
C GLU A 50 36.74 -15.27 -19.63
N PRO A 51 35.51 -15.83 -19.88
CA PRO A 51 34.32 -15.11 -20.31
C PRO A 51 32.98 -15.35 -19.61
N ALA A 52 32.25 -14.24 -19.51
CA ALA A 52 30.83 -14.17 -19.21
C ALA A 52 30.01 -14.55 -20.46
N ALA A 53 29.06 -15.47 -20.25
CA ALA A 53 27.91 -15.68 -21.12
C ALA A 53 26.75 -16.16 -20.22
N PRO A 54 25.49 -15.89 -20.57
CA PRO A 54 24.88 -14.58 -20.44
C PRO A 54 23.65 -14.63 -19.52
N VAL A 55 23.45 -13.58 -18.73
CA VAL A 55 22.12 -13.27 -18.18
C VAL A 55 21.20 -12.96 -19.35
N ALA A 56 20.18 -13.79 -19.52
CA ALA A 56 19.15 -13.62 -20.53
C ALA A 56 18.46 -12.27 -20.30
N ALA A 57 18.76 -11.33 -21.18
CA ALA A 57 18.02 -10.10 -21.37
C ALA A 57 16.59 -10.46 -21.79
N ALA A 58 15.61 -9.87 -21.11
CA ALA A 58 14.29 -9.70 -21.67
C ALA A 58 14.43 -8.89 -22.98
N PRO A 59 13.75 -9.26 -24.07
CA PRO A 59 13.90 -8.56 -25.34
C PRO A 59 13.34 -7.15 -25.21
N ALA A 60 14.15 -6.16 -25.62
CA ALA A 60 13.67 -4.86 -26.02
C ALA A 60 12.62 -5.05 -27.14
N PRO A 61 11.48 -4.34 -27.13
CA PRO A 61 10.65 -4.29 -28.31
C PRO A 61 11.39 -3.53 -29.39
N ALA A 62 11.55 -4.22 -30.52
CA ALA A 62 12.13 -3.71 -31.75
C ALA A 62 11.41 -2.45 -32.23
N SER A 63 12.21 -1.61 -32.87
CA SER A 63 11.84 -0.39 -33.58
C SER A 63 10.54 -0.54 -34.39
N ALA A 64 9.69 0.45 -34.23
CA ALA A 64 8.50 0.68 -35.03
C ALA A 64 8.82 0.73 -36.54
N PRO A 65 7.97 0.13 -37.40
CA PRO A 65 7.72 0.69 -38.70
C PRO A 65 6.69 1.82 -38.58
N ALA A 66 7.00 2.94 -39.21
CA ALA A 66 6.10 4.07 -39.35
C ALA A 66 4.75 3.63 -39.95
N ALA A 67 3.68 3.91 -39.22
CA ALA A 67 2.32 3.93 -39.73
C ALA A 67 1.78 5.37 -39.69
N THR A 68 1.40 5.83 -40.87
CA THR A 68 0.77 7.06 -41.36
C THR A 68 -0.20 7.76 -40.38
N PRO A 69 -0.35 9.11 -40.43
CA PRO A 69 -1.14 9.85 -39.46
C PRO A 69 -2.63 9.61 -39.65
N ALA A 70 -3.31 9.21 -38.57
CA ALA A 70 -4.76 9.27 -38.47
C ALA A 70 -5.18 10.74 -38.27
N ALA A 71 -5.99 11.24 -39.20
CA ALA A 71 -6.68 12.52 -39.15
C ALA A 71 -7.71 12.55 -37.97
N PRO A 72 -8.22 13.73 -37.58
CA PRO A 72 -8.77 13.94 -36.25
C PRO A 72 -10.16 13.30 -36.10
N ALA A 73 -10.34 12.52 -35.04
CA ALA A 73 -11.67 12.17 -34.56
C ALA A 73 -12.32 13.45 -34.01
N THR A 74 -13.19 14.03 -34.82
CA THR A 74 -14.07 15.13 -34.47
C THR A 74 -14.89 14.79 -33.23
N GLY A 75 -14.95 15.75 -32.31
CA GLY A 75 -15.58 15.59 -31.01
C GLY A 75 -17.06 15.24 -31.06
N ALA A 76 -17.44 14.38 -30.13
CA ALA A 76 -18.71 14.47 -29.43
C ALA A 76 -18.47 13.86 -28.04
N ALA A 77 -18.37 14.72 -27.03
CA ALA A 77 -18.41 14.28 -25.64
C ALA A 77 -19.80 13.68 -25.36
N PRO A 78 -19.92 12.44 -24.85
CA PRO A 78 -21.20 11.97 -24.37
C PRO A 78 -21.49 12.60 -23.00
N THR A 79 -22.53 13.43 -22.95
CA THR A 79 -23.19 13.85 -21.71
C THR A 79 -23.65 12.61 -20.93
N PRO A 80 -23.36 12.44 -19.62
CA PRO A 80 -23.91 11.33 -18.88
C PRO A 80 -25.32 11.71 -18.40
N ALA A 81 -26.34 11.22 -19.12
CA ALA A 81 -27.68 11.11 -18.59
C ALA A 81 -27.81 9.78 -17.85
N GLY A 82 -28.30 9.84 -16.61
CA GLY A 82 -28.53 8.68 -15.75
C GLY A 82 -29.47 7.66 -16.40
N GLY A 83 -28.96 6.45 -16.54
CA GLY A 83 -29.67 5.21 -16.86
C GLY A 83 -28.78 4.09 -16.34
N GLY A 84 -29.37 3.05 -15.73
CA GLY A 84 -28.65 2.00 -15.02
C GLY A 84 -27.35 1.60 -15.71
N ALA A 85 -26.22 1.78 -15.00
CA ALA A 85 -24.90 1.71 -15.60
C ALA A 85 -24.74 0.34 -16.28
N ALA A 86 -24.56 0.35 -17.61
CA ALA A 86 -24.08 -0.81 -18.31
C ALA A 86 -22.80 -1.31 -17.61
N ALA A 87 -22.62 -2.63 -17.57
CA ALA A 87 -21.43 -3.22 -16.97
C ALA A 87 -20.17 -2.56 -17.60
N PRO A 88 -19.17 -2.15 -16.79
CA PRO A 88 -17.98 -1.55 -17.34
C PRO A 88 -17.23 -2.49 -18.29
N ASP A 89 -16.45 -1.91 -19.20
CA ASP A 89 -15.58 -2.67 -20.11
C ASP A 89 -14.68 -3.64 -19.30
N PRO A 90 -14.62 -4.94 -19.66
CA PRO A 90 -13.78 -5.92 -18.97
C PRO A 90 -12.29 -5.53 -18.92
N ALA A 91 -11.74 -4.90 -19.95
CA ALA A 91 -10.35 -4.44 -19.97
C ALA A 91 -10.10 -3.32 -18.94
N VAL A 92 -11.06 -2.40 -18.80
CA VAL A 92 -11.02 -1.35 -17.77
C VAL A 92 -11.11 -1.97 -16.37
N MET A 93 -11.94 -3.00 -16.20
CA MET A 93 -12.05 -3.71 -14.92
C MET A 93 -10.75 -4.45 -14.56
N GLU A 94 -10.08 -5.11 -15.51
CA GLU A 94 -8.79 -5.78 -15.27
C GLU A 94 -7.68 -4.76 -14.95
N LEU A 95 -7.59 -3.66 -15.70
CA LEU A 95 -6.63 -2.58 -15.39
C LEU A 95 -6.92 -1.97 -14.02
N GLY A 96 -8.19 -1.76 -13.69
CA GLY A 96 -8.63 -1.20 -12.42
C GLY A 96 -8.30 -2.11 -11.25
N LYS A 97 -8.47 -3.42 -11.41
CA LYS A 97 -8.07 -4.44 -10.43
C LYS A 97 -6.56 -4.46 -10.22
N ALA A 98 -5.76 -4.39 -11.28
CA ALA A 98 -4.30 -4.30 -11.18
C ALA A 98 -3.88 -3.03 -10.45
N SER A 99 -4.50 -1.90 -10.78
CA SER A 99 -4.25 -0.59 -10.15
C SER A 99 -4.69 -0.55 -8.68
N PHE A 100 -5.73 -1.30 -8.32
CA PHE A 100 -6.24 -1.41 -6.95
C PHE A 100 -5.22 -1.97 -5.96
N MET A 101 -4.16 -2.65 -6.41
CA MET A 101 -3.11 -3.16 -5.52
C MET A 101 -2.46 -2.07 -4.66
N LEU A 102 -2.37 -0.84 -5.17
CA LEU A 102 -1.92 0.33 -4.40
C LEU A 102 -2.90 0.67 -3.26
N CYS A 103 -4.20 0.57 -3.52
CA CYS A 103 -5.26 0.85 -2.55
C CYS A 103 -5.43 -0.30 -1.54
N ALA A 104 -5.27 -1.55 -1.99
CA ALA A 104 -5.43 -2.77 -1.21
C ALA A 104 -4.48 -2.84 -0.01
N ALA A 105 -3.31 -2.20 -0.10
CA ALA A 105 -2.36 -2.10 1.01
C ALA A 105 -2.98 -1.50 2.28
N CYS A 106 -4.00 -0.64 2.13
CA CYS A 106 -4.70 -0.01 3.25
C CYS A 106 -6.18 -0.42 3.34
N HIS A 107 -6.87 -0.54 2.20
CA HIS A 107 -8.30 -0.88 2.14
C HIS A 107 -8.58 -2.39 2.14
N GLY A 108 -7.54 -3.22 2.17
CA GLY A 108 -7.64 -4.67 2.08
C GLY A 108 -7.87 -5.16 0.65
N PRO A 109 -7.55 -6.43 0.35
CA PRO A 109 -7.70 -7.01 -0.99
C PRO A 109 -9.17 -7.14 -1.43
N ASP A 110 -10.11 -7.17 -0.49
CA ASP A 110 -11.55 -7.20 -0.75
C ASP A 110 -12.24 -5.85 -0.53
N GLY A 111 -11.47 -4.77 -0.35
CA GLY A 111 -11.99 -3.41 -0.21
C GLY A 111 -12.84 -3.16 1.03
N LYS A 112 -12.93 -4.11 1.98
CA LYS A 112 -13.77 -3.98 3.19
C LYS A 112 -13.06 -3.23 4.33
N GLY A 113 -11.87 -2.71 4.07
CA GLY A 113 -10.98 -2.14 5.08
C GLY A 113 -10.03 -3.20 5.63
N LEU A 114 -9.03 -2.73 6.38
CA LEU A 114 -8.01 -3.59 6.97
C LEU A 114 -7.89 -3.26 8.45
N GLN A 115 -8.01 -4.25 9.33
CA GLN A 115 -7.82 -4.06 10.77
C GLN A 115 -6.34 -3.85 11.10
N ALA A 116 -6.05 -2.89 11.96
CA ALA A 116 -4.71 -2.60 12.48
C ALA A 116 -4.81 -2.36 14.01
N GLY A 117 -4.76 -3.45 14.77
CA GLY A 117 -4.94 -3.42 16.23
C GLY A 117 -6.37 -3.01 16.61
N PRO A 118 -6.57 -2.03 17.52
CA PRO A 118 -7.90 -1.55 17.90
C PRO A 118 -8.54 -0.63 16.84
N ALA A 119 -7.78 -0.20 15.84
CA ALA A 119 -8.20 0.72 14.79
C ALA A 119 -8.22 0.04 13.41
N LEU A 120 -8.79 0.72 12.41
CA LEU A 120 -8.74 0.32 11.01
C LEU A 120 -7.58 1.07 10.31
N MET A 121 -6.85 0.41 9.41
CA MET A 121 -5.86 1.08 8.57
C MET A 121 -6.55 2.08 7.63
N ALA A 122 -7.60 1.63 6.93
CA ALA A 122 -8.49 2.44 6.11
C ALA A 122 -9.94 1.91 6.17
N PRO A 123 -10.95 2.76 5.86
CA PRO A 123 -12.35 2.35 5.85
C PRO A 123 -12.69 1.34 4.75
N SER A 124 -13.84 0.69 4.90
CA SER A 124 -14.49 -0.03 3.79
C SER A 124 -14.82 0.90 2.63
N LEU A 125 -14.56 0.43 1.41
CA LEU A 125 -15.01 1.01 0.15
C LEU A 125 -16.39 0.51 -0.26
N VAL A 126 -16.85 -0.60 0.31
CA VAL A 126 -18.18 -1.17 0.04
C VAL A 126 -19.26 -0.24 0.60
N GLY A 127 -20.19 0.20 -0.25
CA GLY A 127 -21.27 1.12 0.13
C GLY A 127 -20.80 2.53 0.51
N SER A 128 -19.55 2.90 0.22
CA SER A 128 -19.03 4.22 0.56
C SER A 128 -19.75 5.32 -0.23
N LYS A 129 -20.37 6.28 0.47
CA LYS A 129 -21.09 7.41 -0.14
C LYS A 129 -20.17 8.29 -0.99
N VAL A 130 -18.96 8.54 -0.50
CA VAL A 130 -17.94 9.30 -1.24
C VAL A 130 -17.54 8.54 -2.49
N LEU A 131 -17.34 7.22 -2.41
CA LEU A 131 -16.96 6.42 -3.57
C LEU A 131 -18.05 6.32 -4.62
N LEU A 132 -19.31 6.15 -4.21
CA LEU A 132 -20.44 5.84 -5.10
C LEU A 132 -21.20 7.07 -5.58
N GLY A 133 -20.95 8.23 -5.00
CA GLY A 133 -21.57 9.49 -5.39
C GLY A 133 -21.05 10.05 -6.73
N ASP A 134 -21.11 11.38 -6.84
CA ASP A 134 -20.54 12.13 -7.97
C ASP A 134 -19.07 11.73 -8.19
N PRO A 135 -18.63 11.44 -9.44
CA PRO A 135 -17.27 10.97 -9.71
C PRO A 135 -16.17 11.95 -9.29
N ASP A 136 -16.47 13.26 -9.16
CA ASP A 136 -15.52 14.24 -8.64
C ASP A 136 -15.18 14.01 -7.16
N LEU A 137 -16.09 13.42 -6.36
CA LEU A 137 -15.85 13.15 -4.94
C LEU A 137 -14.69 12.16 -4.72
N PRO A 138 -14.70 10.93 -5.28
CA PRO A 138 -13.58 10.03 -5.12
C PRO A 138 -12.33 10.50 -5.89
N LEU A 139 -12.50 11.21 -7.01
CA LEU A 139 -11.36 11.79 -7.76
C LEU A 139 -10.59 12.80 -6.90
N LEU A 140 -11.29 13.74 -6.25
CA LEU A 140 -10.66 14.70 -5.32
C LEU A 140 -9.90 13.97 -4.22
N VAL A 141 -10.51 12.95 -3.61
CA VAL A 141 -9.93 12.19 -2.51
C VAL A 141 -8.68 11.44 -2.92
N VAL A 142 -8.67 10.78 -4.08
CA VAL A 142 -7.47 10.07 -4.56
C VAL A 142 -6.37 11.06 -4.93
N LEU A 143 -6.72 12.20 -5.54
CA LEU A 143 -5.76 13.19 -6.00
C LEU A 143 -5.14 13.99 -4.86
N LYS A 144 -5.90 14.30 -3.81
CA LYS A 144 -5.50 15.20 -2.72
C LYS A 144 -5.37 14.53 -1.37
N GLY A 145 -5.74 13.25 -1.26
CA GLY A 145 -5.74 12.55 0.01
C GLY A 145 -6.85 13.01 0.95
N ILE A 146 -7.05 12.28 2.04
CA ILE A 146 -7.99 12.62 3.12
C ILE A 146 -7.23 12.72 4.43
N ALA A 147 -7.49 13.80 5.18
CA ALA A 147 -6.91 14.03 6.48
C ALA A 147 -7.28 12.95 7.50
N LYS A 148 -6.35 12.70 8.41
CA LYS A 148 -6.64 11.95 9.63
C LYS A 148 -7.56 12.81 10.48
N GLU A 149 -8.73 12.27 10.78
CA GLU A 149 -9.71 12.87 11.67
C GLU A 149 -9.87 11.95 12.90
N ASN A 150 -10.66 12.37 13.88
CA ASN A 150 -10.87 11.64 15.14
C ASN A 150 -11.68 10.34 15.00
N MET A 151 -11.64 9.73 13.82
CA MET A 151 -12.20 8.42 13.55
C MET A 151 -11.21 7.33 13.96
N ASN A 152 -11.71 6.11 14.13
CA ASN A 152 -10.90 4.94 14.49
C ASN A 152 -10.06 4.43 13.28
N PHE A 153 -9.45 5.35 12.52
CA PHE A 153 -8.57 5.09 11.39
C PHE A 153 -7.13 5.46 11.75
N MET A 154 -6.19 4.56 11.49
CA MET A 154 -4.77 4.80 11.73
C MET A 154 -4.16 5.74 10.68
N GLY A 155 -4.59 5.60 9.43
CA GLY A 155 -3.96 6.27 8.28
C GLY A 155 -4.63 7.57 7.87
N VAL A 156 -3.80 8.58 7.60
CA VAL A 156 -4.08 9.60 6.58
C VAL A 156 -4.12 8.86 5.23
N MET A 157 -5.08 9.16 4.36
CA MET A 157 -4.96 8.73 2.96
C MET A 157 -4.09 9.76 2.26
N ALA A 158 -2.84 9.40 1.96
CA ALA A 158 -1.93 10.29 1.25
C ALA A 158 -2.45 10.61 -0.16
N PRO A 159 -2.10 11.77 -0.75
CA PRO A 159 -2.33 12.04 -2.17
C PRO A 159 -1.66 10.95 -3.03
N LEU A 160 -2.43 10.33 -3.94
CA LEU A 160 -1.93 9.27 -4.83
C LEU A 160 -1.74 9.75 -6.28
N ALA A 161 -1.91 11.05 -6.53
CA ALA A 161 -1.82 11.65 -7.86
C ALA A 161 -0.51 11.34 -8.61
N ALA A 162 0.61 11.19 -7.90
CA ALA A 162 1.91 10.90 -8.53
C ALA A 162 2.09 9.44 -8.94
N GLY A 163 1.35 8.51 -8.31
CA GLY A 163 1.48 7.06 -8.54
C GLY A 163 0.47 6.49 -9.53
N LEU A 164 -0.50 7.29 -9.96
CA LEU A 164 -1.55 6.91 -10.90
C LEU A 164 -1.53 7.93 -12.05
N ASP A 165 -1.56 7.46 -13.29
CA ASP A 165 -1.93 8.30 -14.44
C ASP A 165 -3.47 8.36 -14.54
N ASP A 166 -4.00 9.10 -15.53
CA ASP A 166 -5.45 9.27 -15.69
C ASP A 166 -6.17 7.96 -16.06
N GLU A 167 -5.50 7.10 -16.82
CA GLU A 167 -6.05 5.80 -17.23
C GLU A 167 -6.19 4.86 -16.03
N LYS A 168 -5.14 4.71 -15.22
CA LYS A 168 -5.17 3.91 -13.99
C LYS A 168 -6.12 4.50 -12.95
N LEU A 169 -6.20 5.82 -12.85
CA LEU A 169 -7.11 6.50 -11.93
C LEU A 169 -8.58 6.25 -12.32
N ALA A 170 -8.92 6.41 -13.59
CA ALA A 170 -10.25 6.11 -14.10
C ALA A 170 -10.61 4.63 -13.92
N ALA A 171 -9.66 3.74 -14.25
CA ALA A 171 -9.86 2.30 -14.13
C ALA A 171 -10.04 1.84 -12.68
N VAL A 172 -9.20 2.29 -11.74
CA VAL A 172 -9.32 1.87 -10.32
C VAL A 172 -10.61 2.38 -9.68
N LEU A 173 -11.05 3.60 -10.02
CA LEU A 173 -12.33 4.11 -9.54
C LEU A 173 -13.51 3.36 -10.18
N THR A 174 -13.43 3.03 -11.46
CA THR A 174 -14.44 2.19 -12.12
C THR A 174 -14.53 0.81 -11.48
N PHE A 175 -13.39 0.15 -11.24
CA PHE A 175 -13.31 -1.16 -10.59
C PHE A 175 -13.92 -1.12 -9.18
N THR A 176 -13.51 -0.18 -8.34
CA THR A 176 -14.01 -0.08 -6.96
C THR A 176 -15.49 0.31 -6.88
N ARG A 177 -15.98 1.12 -7.81
CA ARG A 177 -17.41 1.49 -7.96
C ARG A 177 -18.31 0.35 -8.47
N ASN A 178 -17.71 -0.72 -9.01
CA ASN A 178 -18.43 -1.86 -9.59
C ASN A 178 -17.97 -3.21 -9.00
N SER A 179 -17.36 -3.20 -7.82
CA SER A 179 -16.90 -4.39 -7.10
C SER A 179 -17.63 -4.58 -5.78
N TRP A 180 -17.65 -5.83 -5.28
CA TRP A 180 -18.18 -6.16 -3.94
C TRP A 180 -19.65 -5.75 -3.71
N GLY A 181 -20.45 -5.73 -4.78
CA GLY A 181 -21.85 -5.30 -4.73
C GLY A 181 -22.07 -3.79 -4.91
N ASN A 182 -20.99 -3.01 -5.06
CA ASN A 182 -21.10 -1.63 -5.51
C ASN A 182 -21.61 -1.59 -6.96
N SER A 183 -22.42 -0.58 -7.27
CA SER A 183 -22.86 -0.29 -8.63
C SER A 183 -22.98 1.22 -8.79
N ALA A 184 -22.16 1.79 -9.65
CA ALA A 184 -22.19 3.21 -9.97
C ALA A 184 -21.56 3.41 -11.37
N PRO A 185 -21.91 4.51 -12.07
CA PRO A 185 -21.35 4.79 -13.39
C PRO A 185 -19.83 4.74 -13.38
N ALA A 186 -19.26 4.18 -14.46
CA ALA A 186 -17.83 4.14 -14.68
C ALA A 186 -17.24 5.56 -14.70
N VAL A 187 -16.00 5.68 -14.24
CA VAL A 187 -15.21 6.90 -14.35
C VAL A 187 -14.40 6.82 -15.63
N THR A 188 -14.53 7.83 -16.48
CA THR A 188 -13.81 7.93 -17.76
C THR A 188 -12.42 8.55 -17.58
N VAL A 189 -11.54 8.32 -18.53
CA VAL A 189 -10.19 8.92 -18.55
C VAL A 189 -10.30 10.45 -18.64
N GLU A 190 -11.26 10.96 -19.41
CA GLU A 190 -11.54 12.38 -19.55
C GLU A 190 -11.99 13.01 -18.23
N GLN A 191 -12.81 12.31 -17.44
CA GLN A 191 -13.19 12.76 -16.10
C GLN A 191 -11.99 12.79 -15.15
N ALA A 192 -11.11 11.79 -15.20
CA ALA A 192 -9.90 11.75 -14.39
C ALA A 192 -8.94 12.91 -14.72
N ALA A 193 -8.66 13.13 -16.01
CA ALA A 193 -7.84 14.23 -16.51
C ALA A 193 -8.47 15.60 -16.15
N ALA A 194 -9.77 15.75 -16.35
CA ALA A 194 -10.49 16.97 -15.99
C ALA A 194 -10.43 17.23 -14.49
N ALA A 195 -10.55 16.21 -13.64
CA ALA A 195 -10.45 16.35 -12.20
C ALA A 195 -9.04 16.80 -11.75
N ARG A 196 -7.98 16.30 -12.40
CA ARG A 196 -6.61 16.81 -12.12
C ARG A 196 -6.48 18.29 -12.37
N ALA A 197 -6.97 18.76 -13.52
CA ALA A 197 -6.94 20.18 -13.85
C ALA A 197 -7.85 20.99 -12.90
N LYS A 198 -9.05 20.48 -12.65
CA LYS A 198 -10.08 21.10 -11.80
C LYS A 198 -9.60 21.32 -10.36
N PHE A 199 -8.91 20.34 -9.79
CA PHE A 199 -8.46 20.38 -8.40
C PHE A 199 -6.99 20.76 -8.25
N ALA A 200 -6.29 21.19 -9.32
CA ALA A 200 -4.87 21.51 -9.27
C ALA A 200 -4.52 22.44 -8.09
N ASP A 201 -5.31 23.49 -7.91
CA ASP A 201 -5.08 24.55 -6.92
C ASP A 201 -5.65 24.25 -5.52
N VAL A 202 -6.27 23.07 -5.31
CA VAL A 202 -6.69 22.65 -3.97
C VAL A 202 -5.44 22.36 -3.13
N ASP A 203 -5.11 23.28 -2.23
CA ASP A 203 -4.02 23.15 -1.27
C ASP A 203 -4.50 22.41 -0.01
N ALA A 204 -4.07 21.15 0.11
CA ALA A 204 -4.46 20.26 1.19
C ALA A 204 -3.25 19.43 1.65
N PRO A 205 -2.24 20.04 2.29
CA PRO A 205 -0.98 19.36 2.62
C PRO A 205 -1.16 18.23 3.65
N ALA A 206 -2.24 18.29 4.44
CA ALA A 206 -2.65 17.23 5.35
C ALA A 206 -3.78 16.32 4.79
N GLY A 207 -4.17 16.51 3.53
CA GLY A 207 -5.38 15.91 2.92
C GLY A 207 -6.64 16.74 3.17
N VAL A 208 -7.69 16.50 2.38
CA VAL A 208 -8.98 17.18 2.56
C VAL A 208 -9.73 16.62 3.77
N LYS A 209 -10.49 17.45 4.49
CA LYS A 209 -11.34 16.99 5.58
C LYS A 209 -12.62 16.36 5.03
N ARG A 210 -13.14 15.30 5.66
CA ARG A 210 -14.33 14.60 5.15
C ARG A 210 -15.55 15.52 5.01
N ALA A 211 -15.75 16.42 5.95
CA ALA A 211 -16.87 17.37 5.94
C ALA A 211 -16.76 18.43 4.82
N GLU A 212 -15.57 18.64 4.25
CA GLU A 212 -15.32 19.67 3.25
C GLU A 212 -15.35 19.12 1.81
N ILE A 213 -15.28 17.80 1.62
CA ILE A 213 -15.18 17.14 0.30
C ILE A 213 -16.30 17.63 -0.64
N GLU A 214 -17.56 17.56 -0.20
CA GLU A 214 -18.70 17.96 -1.03
C GLU A 214 -18.68 19.46 -1.36
N ALA A 215 -18.30 20.30 -0.40
CA ALA A 215 -18.19 21.75 -0.60
C ALA A 215 -17.07 22.11 -1.58
N ILE A 216 -15.91 21.45 -1.48
CA ILE A 216 -14.79 21.63 -2.42
C ILE A 216 -15.22 21.22 -3.82
N VAL A 217 -15.84 20.04 -3.98
CA VAL A 217 -16.33 19.59 -5.29
C VAL A 217 -17.35 20.59 -5.84
N ALA A 218 -18.32 21.02 -5.04
CA ALA A 218 -19.34 21.99 -5.46
C ALA A 218 -18.73 23.32 -5.91
N ALA A 219 -17.71 23.83 -5.20
CA ALA A 219 -17.02 25.08 -5.55
C ALA A 219 -16.24 25.00 -6.88
N HIS A 220 -15.94 23.79 -7.36
CA HIS A 220 -15.18 23.56 -8.60
C HIS A 220 -16.02 22.92 -9.71
N LYS A 221 -17.35 22.85 -9.54
CA LYS A 221 -18.27 22.54 -10.65
C LYS A 221 -18.29 23.72 -11.60
N LYS A 222 -17.85 23.51 -12.84
CA LYS A 222 -17.98 24.46 -13.96
C LYS A 222 -19.25 24.17 -14.73
#